data_AF-A0A2R2MU14-F1
#
_entry.id   AF-A0A2R2MU14-F1
#
_cell.length_a   1.000
_cell.length_b   1.000
_cell.length_c   1.000
_cell.angle_alpha   90.00
_cell.angle_beta   90.00
_cell.angle_gamma   90.00
#
_symmetry.space_group_name_H-M   'P 1'
#
loop_
_entity.id
_entity.type
_entity.pdbx_description
1 polymer ?
#
loop_
_entity_poly.entity_id
_entity_poly.type
_entity_poly.pdbx_seq_one_letter_code
_entity_poly.pdbx_strand_id
1 'polypeptide(L)'
;MGRILPFSSLGFLYLGLLVASIPTKQRLVRPSGGATGLKIAAFNARTFGETKMSKEEVVDILVQIVRRYDIILIQGIRDITQESIYELLSLVNKEAGGTSYSMELSERLGRSIYYKEQYAFLYRNESAAALGSYQYDDGPDDGSDAFEREPFFVKFRSLISEI
;
A
#
# COMPACT_ATOMS: atom_id res chain seq x y z
N MET A 1 -48.61 -9.85 -6.42
CA MET A 1 -47.76 -10.73 -5.60
C MET A 1 -46.46 -9.99 -5.29
N GLY A 2 -46.17 -9.76 -4.00
CA GLY A 2 -44.84 -9.38 -3.46
C GLY A 2 -44.23 -8.02 -3.82
N ARG A 3 -44.36 -7.02 -2.94
CA ARG A 3 -43.54 -5.79 -2.90
C ARG A 3 -42.20 -6.05 -2.19
N ILE A 4 -41.10 -5.46 -2.67
CA ILE A 4 -39.94 -5.07 -1.84
C ILE A 4 -39.49 -3.67 -2.26
N LEU A 5 -39.41 -2.75 -1.30
CA LEU A 5 -38.91 -1.38 -1.41
C LEU A 5 -37.38 -1.37 -1.26
N PRO A 6 -36.62 -0.46 -1.90
CA PRO A 6 -35.21 -0.29 -1.59
C PRO A 6 -35.05 0.51 -0.29
N PHE A 7 -34.34 -0.08 0.66
CA PHE A 7 -33.91 0.56 1.90
C PHE A 7 -32.85 1.65 1.64
N SER A 8 -32.95 2.69 2.45
CA SER A 8 -32.13 3.88 2.54
C SER A 8 -30.78 3.69 3.25
N SER A 9 -29.87 4.63 2.94
CA SER A 9 -28.77 5.18 3.77
C SER A 9 -27.57 4.30 4.12
N LEU A 10 -26.36 4.76 3.77
CA LEU A 10 -25.44 5.36 4.75
C LEU A 10 -24.23 5.96 4.01
N GLY A 11 -23.99 7.27 4.19
CA GLY A 11 -22.79 7.93 3.71
C GLY A 11 -21.56 7.42 4.47
N PHE A 12 -20.55 6.95 3.74
CA PHE A 12 -19.24 6.65 4.29
C PHE A 12 -18.43 7.95 4.40
N LEU A 13 -18.14 8.37 5.63
CA LEU A 13 -17.16 9.41 5.92
C LEU A 13 -15.76 8.86 5.58
N TYR A 14 -15.14 9.39 4.52
CA TYR A 14 -13.73 9.17 4.22
C TYR A 14 -12.87 9.96 5.21
N LEU A 15 -12.03 9.27 5.99
CA LEU A 15 -11.03 9.89 6.85
C LEU A 15 -9.72 10.07 6.07
N GLY A 16 -9.46 11.30 5.61
CA GLY A 16 -8.14 11.70 5.09
C GLY A 16 -7.21 12.07 6.24
N LEU A 17 -6.09 11.35 6.40
CA LEU A 17 -5.09 11.63 7.42
C LEU A 17 -4.11 12.69 6.92
N LEU A 18 -4.10 13.88 7.56
CA LEU A 18 -3.13 14.95 7.29
C LEU A 18 -2.18 15.06 8.48
N VAL A 19 -0.89 14.77 8.27
CA VAL A 19 0.13 14.89 9.33
C VAL A 19 1.23 15.84 8.86
N ALA A 20 1.31 17.00 9.50
CA ALA A 20 2.48 17.86 9.46
C ALA A 20 3.41 17.44 10.61
N SER A 21 4.69 17.17 10.31
CA SER A 21 5.70 16.87 11.33
C SER A 21 6.96 17.71 11.14
N ILE A 22 7.33 18.40 12.21
CA ILE A 22 8.60 19.13 12.39
C ILE A 22 9.71 18.09 12.65
N PRO A 23 10.91 18.22 12.05
CA PRO A 23 11.96 17.22 12.25
C PRO A 23 12.80 17.56 13.49
N THR A 24 12.87 16.63 14.45
CA THR A 24 13.96 16.62 15.43
C THR A 24 14.68 15.29 15.36
N LYS A 25 16.00 15.36 15.16
CA LYS A 25 16.91 14.23 14.94
C LYS A 25 17.17 13.52 16.28
N GLN A 26 16.53 12.36 16.53
CA GLN A 26 17.02 11.40 17.52
C GLN A 26 16.88 9.96 17.03
N ARG A 27 17.93 9.17 17.26
CA ARG A 27 18.02 7.74 16.95
C ARG A 27 17.14 6.97 17.93
N LEU A 28 16.09 6.33 17.42
CA LEU A 28 15.13 5.58 18.24
C LEU A 28 15.61 4.14 18.45
N VAL A 29 15.95 3.80 19.70
CA VAL A 29 15.92 2.42 20.21
C VAL A 29 14.55 2.22 20.85
N ARG A 30 13.83 1.15 20.49
CA ARG A 30 12.45 0.90 20.91
C ARG A 30 12.43 0.42 22.38
N PRO A 31 11.84 1.15 23.34
CA PRO A 31 11.68 0.66 24.71
C PRO A 31 10.51 -0.33 24.77
N SER A 32 10.66 -1.39 25.55
CA SER A 32 9.74 -2.54 25.66
C SER A 32 8.48 -2.25 26.50
N GLY A 33 7.86 -1.07 26.39
CA GLY A 33 6.74 -0.72 27.27
C GLY A 33 6.02 0.60 27.00
N GLY A 34 5.75 0.94 25.73
CA GLY A 34 4.86 2.05 25.38
C GLY A 34 4.01 1.64 24.19
N ALA A 35 2.70 1.94 24.23
CA ALA A 35 1.69 1.48 23.27
C ALA A 35 2.26 1.37 21.82
N THR A 36 2.52 0.13 21.41
CA THR A 36 3.16 -0.21 20.14
C THR A 36 2.13 -0.24 19.03
N GLY A 37 1.69 0.94 18.59
CA GLY A 37 0.82 1.07 17.44
C GLY A 37 1.53 0.72 16.12
N LEU A 38 0.77 0.20 15.16
CA LEU A 38 1.22 0.03 13.78
C LEU A 38 1.51 1.39 13.15
N LYS A 39 2.67 1.52 12.50
CA LYS A 39 3.00 2.64 11.63
C LYS A 39 2.53 2.34 10.21
N ILE A 40 1.53 3.09 9.75
CA ILE A 40 0.91 2.90 8.45
C ILE A 40 1.12 4.15 7.58
N ALA A 41 1.43 3.98 6.30
CA ALA A 41 1.55 5.09 5.35
C ALA A 41 1.01 4.76 3.96
N ALA A 42 0.78 5.80 3.18
CA ALA A 42 0.56 5.72 1.74
C ALA A 42 1.53 6.67 1.03
N PHE A 43 2.13 6.21 -0.07
CA PHE A 43 3.15 6.93 -0.83
C PHE A 43 2.90 6.76 -2.32
N ASN A 44 2.61 7.86 -3.00
CA ASN A 44 2.57 7.86 -4.46
C ASN A 44 3.99 8.04 -5.00
N ALA A 45 4.53 6.98 -5.59
CA ALA A 45 5.89 6.94 -6.11
C ALA A 45 6.01 7.49 -7.54
N ARG A 46 4.93 8.05 -8.13
CA ARG A 46 4.83 8.73 -9.43
C ARG A 46 5.63 8.08 -10.56
N THR A 47 4.96 7.33 -11.44
CA THR A 47 5.61 6.61 -12.55
C THR A 47 6.74 5.72 -12.02
N PHE A 48 6.43 4.92 -11.00
CA PHE A 48 7.34 3.90 -10.50
C PHE A 48 7.42 2.75 -11.51
N GLY A 49 8.64 2.31 -11.80
CA GLY A 49 8.95 1.28 -12.78
C GLY A 49 10.44 1.28 -13.13
N GLU A 50 10.80 0.60 -14.21
CA GLU A 50 12.20 0.29 -14.57
C GLU A 50 13.11 1.52 -14.56
N THR A 51 12.72 2.62 -15.21
CA THR A 51 13.52 3.86 -15.27
C THR A 51 13.79 4.48 -13.89
N LYS A 52 12.90 4.24 -12.92
CA LYS A 52 13.08 4.72 -11.54
C LYS A 52 13.95 3.76 -10.74
N MET A 53 13.74 2.45 -10.90
CA MET A 53 14.55 1.41 -10.26
C MET A 53 15.97 1.33 -10.81
N SER A 54 16.24 1.85 -12.02
CA SER A 54 17.59 1.94 -12.57
C SER A 54 18.45 3.06 -11.96
N LYS A 55 17.93 3.84 -11.01
CA LYS A 55 18.62 4.98 -10.39
C LYS A 55 18.93 4.66 -8.94
N GLU A 56 20.16 4.25 -8.66
CA GLU A 56 20.62 3.78 -7.34
C GLU A 56 20.23 4.74 -6.20
N GLU A 57 20.55 6.03 -6.32
CA GLU A 57 20.19 7.04 -5.30
C GLU A 57 18.68 7.13 -5.02
N VAL A 58 17.85 6.90 -6.04
CA VAL A 58 16.38 6.91 -5.88
C VAL A 58 15.93 5.63 -5.18
N VAL A 59 16.50 4.49 -5.55
CA VAL A 59 16.22 3.19 -4.94
C VAL A 59 16.58 3.22 -3.45
N ASP A 60 17.73 3.76 -3.09
CA ASP A 60 18.15 3.91 -1.68
C ASP A 60 17.12 4.69 -0.86
N ILE A 61 16.60 5.79 -1.42
CA ILE A 61 15.56 6.59 -0.78
C ILE A 61 14.26 5.80 -0.65
N LEU A 62 13.86 5.06 -1.70
CA LEU A 62 12.64 4.25 -1.68
C LEU A 62 12.71 3.13 -0.62
N VAL A 63 13.85 2.45 -0.52
CA VAL A 63 14.11 1.44 0.53
C VAL A 63 13.99 2.08 1.91
N GLN A 64 14.64 3.23 2.12
CA GLN A 64 14.55 3.96 3.39
C GLN A 64 13.11 4.39 3.72
N ILE A 65 12.32 4.83 2.74
CA ILE A 65 10.91 5.20 2.94
C ILE A 65 10.10 3.98 3.38
N VAL A 66 10.19 2.86 2.66
CA VAL A 66 9.44 1.63 2.98
C VAL A 66 9.76 1.16 4.40
N ARG A 67 11.04 1.14 4.77
CA ARG A 67 11.49 0.58 6.05
C ARG A 67 11.03 1.36 7.29
N ARG A 68 10.49 2.57 7.13
CA ARG A 68 9.97 3.41 8.23
C ARG A 68 8.62 2.94 8.77
N TYR A 69 7.90 2.12 8.00
CA TYR A 69 6.52 1.76 8.27
C TYR A 69 6.36 0.25 8.46
N ASP A 70 5.36 -0.12 9.25
CA ASP A 70 4.97 -1.52 9.42
C ASP A 70 4.08 -1.99 8.26
N ILE A 71 3.29 -1.07 7.69
CA ILE A 71 2.49 -1.27 6.47
C ILE A 71 2.60 0.01 5.62
N ILE A 72 2.92 -0.12 4.34
CA ILE A 72 2.93 1.00 3.39
C ILE A 72 2.23 0.64 2.09
N LEU A 73 1.31 1.49 1.66
CA LEU A 73 0.73 1.48 0.32
C LEU A 73 1.63 2.27 -0.64
N ILE A 74 2.13 1.63 -1.69
CA ILE A 74 2.81 2.27 -2.82
C ILE A 74 1.83 2.40 -3.97
N GLN A 75 1.71 3.61 -4.51
CA GLN A 75 0.85 3.96 -5.65
C GLN A 75 1.67 4.50 -6.81
N GLY A 76 1.09 4.53 -8.01
CA GLY A 76 1.75 5.06 -9.20
C GLY A 76 2.74 4.09 -9.84
N ILE A 77 2.58 2.79 -9.59
CA ILE A 77 3.37 1.71 -10.20
C ILE A 77 2.89 1.52 -11.63
N ARG A 78 3.74 1.79 -12.61
CA ARG A 78 3.39 1.78 -14.05
C ARG A 78 4.10 0.69 -14.83
N ASP A 79 4.99 -0.04 -14.18
CA ASP A 79 5.72 -1.13 -14.78
C ASP A 79 4.77 -2.17 -15.38
N ILE A 80 5.00 -2.54 -16.64
CA ILE A 80 4.19 -3.53 -17.35
C ILE A 80 4.70 -4.95 -17.12
N THR A 81 6.01 -5.10 -16.88
CA THR A 81 6.63 -6.38 -16.53
C THR A 81 6.30 -6.77 -15.09
N GLN A 82 5.98 -5.77 -14.27
CA GLN A 82 5.73 -5.85 -12.83
C GLN A 82 6.96 -6.25 -12.02
N GLU A 83 8.15 -6.29 -12.61
CA GLU A 83 9.36 -6.76 -11.96
C GLU A 83 9.93 -5.72 -10.98
N SER A 84 9.79 -4.43 -11.30
CA SER A 84 10.38 -3.33 -10.52
C SER A 84 9.92 -3.31 -9.06
N ILE A 85 8.66 -3.67 -8.78
CA ILE A 85 8.14 -3.66 -7.41
C ILE A 85 8.64 -4.86 -6.60
N TYR A 86 8.84 -6.01 -7.24
CA TYR A 86 9.49 -7.17 -6.62
C TYR A 86 10.98 -6.93 -6.37
N GLU A 87 11.66 -6.22 -7.27
CA GLU A 87 13.04 -5.77 -7.07
C GLU A 87 13.14 -4.86 -5.84
N LEU A 88 12.25 -3.86 -5.71
CA LEU A 88 12.20 -3.01 -4.52
C LEU A 88 11.98 -3.83 -3.24
N LEU A 89 11.04 -4.78 -3.26
CA LEU A 89 10.79 -5.67 -2.12
C LEU A 89 12.04 -6.49 -1.75
N SER A 90 12.75 -7.03 -2.74
CA SER A 90 13.99 -7.78 -2.56
C SER A 90 15.07 -6.93 -1.88
N LEU A 91 15.26 -5.70 -2.34
CA LEU A 91 16.23 -4.76 -1.77
C LEU A 91 15.88 -4.35 -0.34
N VAL A 92 14.60 -4.06 -0.08
CA VAL A 92 14.09 -3.79 1.28
C VAL A 92 14.43 -4.95 2.22
N ASN A 93 14.27 -6.20 1.77
CA ASN A 93 14.55 -7.40 2.55
C ASN A 93 16.05 -7.69 2.72
N LYS A 94 16.88 -7.36 1.73
CA LYS A 94 18.33 -7.56 1.79
C LYS A 94 18.98 -6.74 2.90
N GLU A 95 18.51 -5.52 3.13
CA GLU A 95 19.08 -4.64 4.15
C GLU A 95 18.47 -4.82 5.56
N ALA A 96 17.51 -5.73 5.71
CA ALA A 96 16.60 -5.72 6.84
C ALA A 96 17.14 -6.36 8.12
N GLY A 97 18.36 -6.93 8.11
CA GLY A 97 19.06 -7.36 9.33
C GLY A 97 18.26 -8.34 10.22
N GLY A 98 17.34 -9.12 9.64
CA GLY A 98 16.49 -10.08 10.34
C GLY A 98 14.98 -9.82 10.23
N THR A 99 14.55 -8.60 9.90
CA THR A 99 13.15 -8.32 9.56
C THR A 99 12.86 -8.76 8.10
N SER A 100 11.67 -9.27 7.80
CA SER A 100 11.22 -9.43 6.41
C SER A 100 9.92 -8.68 6.13
N TYR A 101 9.79 -8.19 4.91
CA TYR A 101 8.59 -7.63 4.33
C TYR A 101 7.99 -8.63 3.33
N SER A 102 6.67 -8.67 3.30
CA SER A 102 5.85 -9.31 2.28
C SER A 102 4.99 -8.26 1.57
N MET A 103 4.34 -8.66 0.47
CA MET A 103 3.61 -7.74 -0.39
C MET A 103 2.30 -8.33 -0.89
N GLU A 104 1.26 -7.50 -0.93
CA GLU A 104 0.03 -7.72 -1.70
C GLU A 104 0.00 -6.72 -2.86
N LEU A 105 -0.10 -7.22 -4.10
CA LEU A 105 -0.05 -6.42 -5.32
C LEU A 105 -1.41 -6.48 -6.03
N SER A 106 -1.95 -5.33 -6.41
CA SER A 106 -3.21 -5.26 -7.16
C SER A 106 -3.04 -5.67 -8.63
N GLU A 107 -4.16 -5.82 -9.32
CA GLU A 107 -4.17 -5.86 -10.78
C GLU A 107 -3.70 -4.52 -11.39
N ARG A 108 -3.43 -4.52 -12.70
CA ARG A 108 -3.09 -3.30 -13.47
C ARG A 108 -4.38 -2.59 -13.88
N LEU A 109 -4.68 -1.49 -13.20
CA LEU A 109 -5.95 -0.76 -13.31
C LEU A 109 -5.81 0.52 -14.11
N GLY A 110 -6.87 0.90 -14.82
CA GLY A 110 -6.87 2.03 -15.73
C GLY A 110 -7.81 1.78 -16.88
N ARG A 111 -8.73 2.73 -17.12
CA ARG A 111 -9.67 2.73 -18.26
C ARG A 111 -8.98 2.60 -19.61
N SER A 112 -7.81 3.21 -19.76
CA SER A 112 -7.00 3.09 -20.97
C SER A 112 -6.12 1.85 -20.89
N ILE A 113 -6.15 1.02 -21.94
CA ILE A 113 -5.24 -0.13 -22.08
C ILE A 113 -3.76 0.29 -22.07
N TYR A 114 -3.45 1.55 -22.44
CA TYR A 114 -2.09 2.07 -22.53
C TYR A 114 -1.59 2.72 -21.24
N TYR A 115 -2.49 3.12 -20.35
CA TYR A 115 -2.16 3.86 -19.13
C TYR A 115 -2.79 3.18 -17.93
N LYS A 116 -2.11 2.14 -17.46
CA LYS A 116 -2.48 1.39 -16.26
C LYS A 116 -1.47 1.61 -15.14
N GLU A 117 -1.96 1.59 -13.91
CA GLU A 117 -1.16 1.62 -12.69
C GLU A 117 -1.54 0.48 -11.74
N GLN A 118 -0.68 0.19 -10.77
CA GLN A 118 -0.93 -0.77 -9.68
C GLN A 118 -0.79 -0.10 -8.31
N TYR A 119 -1.38 -0.77 -7.32
CA TYR A 119 -1.23 -0.57 -5.90
C TYR A 119 -0.43 -1.72 -5.30
N ALA A 120 0.51 -1.43 -4.41
CA ALA A 120 1.20 -2.46 -3.64
C ALA A 120 1.17 -2.13 -2.16
N PHE A 121 0.65 -3.04 -1.34
CA PHE A 121 0.84 -2.99 0.11
C PHE A 121 2.08 -3.79 0.48
N LEU A 122 3.13 -3.13 0.95
CA LEU A 122 4.28 -3.80 1.57
C LEU A 122 4.09 -3.77 3.09
N TYR A 123 4.32 -4.89 3.75
CA TYR A 123 4.11 -5.01 5.18
C TYR A 123 5.18 -5.86 5.85
N ARG A 124 5.52 -5.46 7.07
CA ARG A 124 6.53 -6.08 7.92
C ARG A 124 5.95 -7.31 8.62
N ASN A 125 6.54 -8.48 8.39
CA ASN A 125 6.01 -9.78 8.82
C ASN A 125 5.95 -9.97 10.34
N GLU A 126 6.81 -9.28 11.09
CA GLU A 126 6.79 -9.25 12.56
C GLU A 126 5.69 -8.33 13.13
N SER A 127 5.07 -7.50 12.29
CA SER A 127 4.09 -6.48 12.73
C SER A 127 2.66 -6.75 12.23
N ALA A 128 2.51 -7.34 11.04
CA ALA A 128 1.21 -7.63 10.46
C ALA A 128 1.23 -8.89 9.59
N ALA A 129 0.06 -9.53 9.48
CA ALA A 129 -0.19 -10.61 8.54
C ALA A 129 -1.37 -10.23 7.62
N ALA A 130 -1.20 -10.40 6.31
CA ALA A 130 -2.30 -10.32 5.36
C ALA A 130 -3.20 -11.56 5.50
N LEU A 131 -4.50 -11.34 5.69
CA LEU A 131 -5.51 -12.41 5.76
C LEU A 131 -6.20 -12.65 4.42
N GLY A 132 -6.03 -11.73 3.48
CA GLY A 132 -6.64 -11.76 2.16
C GLY A 132 -6.74 -10.36 1.57
N SER A 133 -6.90 -10.33 0.25
CA SER A 133 -7.05 -9.11 -0.54
C SER A 133 -8.25 -9.21 -1.47
N TYR A 134 -8.78 -8.07 -1.88
CA TYR A 134 -9.92 -7.95 -2.78
C TYR A 134 -9.77 -6.70 -3.64
N GLN A 135 -9.90 -6.88 -4.95
CA GLN A 135 -9.97 -5.80 -5.91
C GLN A 135 -11.44 -5.44 -6.09
N TYR A 136 -11.80 -4.19 -5.81
CA TYR A 136 -13.15 -3.72 -6.07
C TYR A 136 -13.46 -3.77 -7.56
N ASP A 137 -14.72 -4.10 -7.88
CA ASP A 137 -15.26 -4.18 -9.22
C ASP A 137 -16.65 -3.52 -9.17
N ASP A 138 -16.82 -2.37 -9.85
CA ASP A 138 -18.10 -1.66 -9.96
C ASP A 138 -18.89 -2.01 -11.23
N GLY A 139 -18.44 -2.99 -12.01
CA GLY A 139 -19.15 -3.48 -13.18
C GLY A 139 -18.25 -3.63 -14.40
N PRO A 140 -18.86 -3.73 -15.59
CA PRO A 140 -18.11 -3.92 -16.82
C PRO A 140 -17.22 -2.71 -17.16
N ASP A 141 -15.99 -2.98 -17.62
CA ASP A 141 -15.02 -1.98 -18.13
C ASP A 141 -15.47 -1.30 -19.46
N ASP A 142 -16.68 -0.74 -19.49
CA ASP A 142 -17.28 -0.05 -20.64
C ASP A 142 -17.17 1.48 -20.55
N GLY A 143 -16.45 1.97 -19.53
CA GLY A 143 -16.25 3.38 -19.26
C GLY A 143 -17.31 3.99 -18.35
N SER A 144 -18.25 3.18 -17.83
CA SER A 144 -19.20 3.59 -16.80
C SER A 144 -18.67 3.46 -15.36
N ASP A 145 -17.46 2.91 -15.19
CA ASP A 145 -16.78 2.71 -13.90
C ASP A 145 -16.77 3.99 -13.06
N ALA A 146 -17.06 3.87 -11.77
CA ALA A 146 -17.01 5.00 -10.84
C ALA A 146 -15.56 5.45 -10.58
N PHE A 147 -14.59 4.55 -10.75
CA PHE A 147 -13.17 4.81 -10.56
C PHE A 147 -12.39 4.68 -11.86
N GLU A 148 -11.33 5.47 -12.05
CA GLU A 148 -10.37 5.20 -13.14
C GLU A 148 -9.47 4.01 -12.80
N ARG A 149 -9.24 3.79 -11.50
CA ARG A 149 -8.49 2.70 -10.90
C ARG A 149 -9.24 2.26 -9.66
N GLU A 150 -9.79 1.07 -9.72
CA GLU A 150 -10.67 0.54 -8.70
C GLU A 150 -9.90 0.35 -7.37
N PRO A 151 -10.54 0.60 -6.21
CA PRO A 151 -9.88 0.43 -4.92
C PRO A 151 -9.36 -1.00 -4.67
N PHE A 152 -8.11 -1.10 -4.22
CA PHE A 152 -7.52 -2.36 -3.76
C PHE A 152 -7.58 -2.48 -2.23
N PHE A 153 -8.25 -3.52 -1.74
CA PHE A 153 -8.43 -3.79 -0.32
C PHE A 153 -7.52 -4.92 0.16
N VAL A 154 -6.88 -4.72 1.32
CA VAL A 154 -6.13 -5.79 2.00
C VAL A 154 -6.55 -5.83 3.47
N LYS A 155 -6.93 -7.01 3.95
CA LYS A 155 -7.29 -7.23 5.35
C LYS A 155 -6.05 -7.66 6.13
N PHE A 156 -5.62 -6.82 7.07
CA PHE A 156 -4.48 -7.13 7.93
C PHE A 156 -4.92 -7.56 9.33
N ARG A 157 -4.21 -8.54 9.91
CA ARG A 157 -4.17 -8.80 11.35
C ARG A 157 -2.92 -8.16 11.92
N SER A 158 -3.05 -7.29 12.93
CA SER A 158 -1.89 -6.81 13.68
C SER A 158 -1.32 -7.93 14.55
N LEU A 159 0.00 -8.02 14.63
CA LEU A 159 0.73 -8.97 15.49
C LEU A 159 1.40 -8.30 16.69
N ILE A 160 1.37 -6.96 16.75
CA ILE A 160 2.09 -6.14 17.75
C ILE A 160 1.17 -5.25 18.59
N SER A 161 -0.12 -5.26 18.30
CA SER A 161 -1.13 -4.62 19.15
C SER A 161 -2.02 -5.69 19.76
N GLU A 162 -2.16 -5.64 21.08
CA GLU A 162 -3.13 -6.44 21.81
C GLU A 162 -4.51 -5.81 21.56
N ILE A 163 -5.37 -6.52 20.83
CA ILE A 163 -6.82 -6.31 20.82
C ILE A 163 -7.44 -7.49 21.55
#